data_AF-A0A5C7ADB0-F1
#
_entry.id   AF-A0A5C7ADB0-F1
#
_cell.length_a   1.000
_cell.length_b   1.000
_cell.length_c   1.000
_cell.angle_alpha   90.00
_cell.angle_beta   90.00
_cell.angle_gamma   90.00
#
_symmetry.space_group_name_H-M   'P 1'
#
loop_
_entity.id
_entity.type
_entity.pdbx_description
1 polymer ?
#
loop_
_entity_poly.entity_id
_entity_poly.type
_entity_poly.pdbx_seq_one_letter_code
_entity_poly.pdbx_strand_id
1 'polypeptide(L)'
;MTQDTSTGIIAASLIWIIILLIYMSNQKQKSLTDLSAKEIKFEKERNQILDQMRVEKQTEFEKGYISGAEKSDFIIHVEPYKNLNGKKGYFQNSQVVEIGYVYRLFVKGVPSLDPHIQIVERIKLSELNEQNVDSALGKLEMILDKIPSPHLKLAGNLKDFGKGLLKNMKTKRLE
;
A
#
# COMPACT_ATOMS: atom_id res chain seq x y z
N MET A 1 -61.45 -64.85 4.34
CA MET A 1 -61.45 -64.25 3.00
C MET A 1 -61.11 -62.75 2.96
N THR A 2 -61.01 -62.05 4.11
CA THR A 2 -60.69 -60.60 4.14
C THR A 2 -59.19 -60.28 4.22
N GLN A 3 -58.34 -61.21 4.67
CA GLN A 3 -56.88 -61.03 4.76
C GLN A 3 -56.18 -61.07 3.40
N ASP A 4 -56.63 -61.93 2.48
CA ASP A 4 -55.99 -62.04 1.14
C ASP A 4 -56.32 -60.84 0.25
N THR A 5 -57.49 -60.22 0.45
CA THR A 5 -57.88 -59.00 -0.26
C THR A 5 -57.12 -57.78 0.25
N SER A 6 -56.81 -57.71 1.55
CA SER A 6 -56.09 -56.55 2.12
C SER A 6 -54.61 -56.57 1.75
N THR A 7 -53.96 -57.74 1.71
CA THR A 7 -52.56 -57.87 1.27
C THR A 7 -52.38 -57.52 -0.21
N GLY A 8 -53.32 -57.90 -1.08
CA GLY A 8 -53.32 -57.51 -2.50
C GLY A 8 -53.43 -56.01 -2.73
N ILE A 9 -54.29 -55.32 -1.96
CA ILE A 9 -54.44 -53.85 -2.02
C ILE A 9 -53.16 -53.15 -1.56
N ILE A 10 -52.54 -53.63 -0.48
CA ILE A 10 -51.27 -53.08 0.02
C ILE A 10 -50.16 -53.27 -1.02
N ALA A 11 -50.03 -54.46 -1.60
CA ALA A 11 -49.04 -54.72 -2.65
C ALA A 11 -49.23 -53.82 -3.88
N ALA A 12 -50.47 -53.64 -4.34
CA ALA A 12 -50.77 -52.76 -5.47
C ALA A 12 -50.44 -51.28 -5.16
N SER A 13 -50.72 -50.81 -3.94
CA SER A 13 -50.40 -49.45 -3.51
C SER A 13 -48.88 -49.20 -3.48
N LEU A 14 -48.10 -50.18 -3.01
CA LEU A 14 -46.63 -50.09 -2.98
C LEU A 14 -46.02 -50.02 -4.39
N ILE A 15 -46.56 -50.78 -5.35
CA ILE A 15 -46.13 -50.72 -6.75
C ILE A 15 -46.37 -49.32 -7.34
N TRP A 16 -47.55 -48.74 -7.11
CA TRP A 16 -47.85 -47.38 -7.58
C TRP A 16 -46.97 -46.31 -6.92
N ILE A 17 -46.65 -46.46 -5.63
CA ILE A 17 -45.72 -45.58 -4.92
C ILE A 17 -44.32 -45.64 -5.54
N ILE A 18 -43.82 -46.83 -5.87
CA ILE A 18 -42.50 -47.00 -6.50
C ILE A 18 -42.49 -46.34 -7.89
N ILE A 19 -43.53 -46.55 -8.70
CA ILE A 19 -43.65 -45.93 -10.03
C ILE A 19 -43.68 -44.40 -9.91
N LEU A 20 -44.42 -43.87 -8.94
CA LEU A 20 -44.50 -42.43 -8.68
C LEU A 20 -43.13 -41.86 -8.26
N LEU A 21 -42.37 -42.56 -7.41
CA LEU A 21 -41.04 -42.15 -6.99
C LEU A 21 -40.04 -42.12 -8.16
N ILE A 22 -40.08 -43.12 -9.04
CA ILE A 22 -39.25 -43.16 -10.25
C ILE A 22 -39.60 -41.99 -11.17
N TYR A 23 -40.89 -41.72 -11.37
CA TYR A 23 -41.36 -40.60 -12.18
C TYR A 23 -40.88 -39.25 -11.63
N MET A 24 -41.04 -39.01 -10.33
CA MET A 24 -40.58 -37.78 -9.68
C MET A 24 -39.05 -37.63 -9.75
N SER A 25 -38.30 -38.72 -9.59
CA SER A 25 -36.83 -38.70 -9.70
C SER A 25 -36.38 -38.27 -11.12
N ASN A 26 -36.99 -38.85 -12.15
CA ASN A 26 -36.69 -38.53 -13.54
C ASN A 26 -37.05 -37.07 -13.88
N GLN A 27 -38.19 -36.58 -13.38
CA GLN A 27 -38.58 -35.18 -13.59
C GLN A 27 -37.58 -34.20 -12.95
N LYS A 28 -37.10 -34.51 -11.74
CA LYS A 28 -36.07 -33.71 -11.07
C LYS A 28 -34.75 -33.73 -11.86
N GLN A 29 -34.33 -34.90 -12.34
CA GLN A 29 -33.13 -35.02 -13.19
C GLN A 29 -33.22 -34.16 -14.45
N LYS A 30 -34.36 -34.18 -15.16
CA LYS A 30 -34.58 -33.33 -16.33
C LYS A 30 -34.49 -31.83 -16.00
N SER A 31 -35.11 -31.41 -14.90
CA SER A 31 -35.02 -29.99 -14.49
C SER A 31 -33.60 -29.56 -14.12
N LEU A 32 -32.80 -30.45 -13.51
CA LEU A 32 -31.41 -30.18 -13.18
C LEU A 32 -30.52 -30.09 -14.42
N THR A 33 -30.75 -30.97 -15.42
CA THR A 33 -30.01 -30.91 -16.70
C THR A 33 -30.36 -29.68 -17.51
N ASP A 34 -31.62 -29.23 -17.48
CA ASP A 34 -32.05 -28.03 -18.19
C ASP A 34 -31.48 -26.76 -17.53
N LEU A 35 -31.43 -26.73 -16.19
CA LEU A 35 -30.80 -25.64 -15.44
C LEU A 35 -29.30 -25.55 -15.71
N SER A 36 -28.57 -26.67 -15.67
CA SER A 36 -27.14 -26.67 -15.94
C SER A 36 -26.82 -26.30 -17.40
N ALA A 37 -27.63 -26.75 -18.36
CA ALA A 37 -27.50 -26.34 -19.75
C ALA A 37 -27.74 -24.82 -19.94
N LYS A 38 -28.72 -24.25 -19.22
CA LYS A 38 -28.99 -22.81 -19.25
C LYS A 38 -27.86 -22.00 -18.60
N GLU A 39 -27.29 -22.49 -17.51
CA GLU A 39 -26.14 -21.87 -16.84
C GLU A 39 -24.90 -21.86 -17.74
N ILE A 40 -24.57 -23.00 -18.38
CA ILE A 40 -23.47 -23.09 -19.35
C ILE A 40 -23.69 -22.13 -20.53
N LYS A 41 -24.93 -22.02 -21.04
CA LYS A 41 -25.25 -21.09 -22.13
C LYS A 41 -25.06 -19.63 -21.68
N PHE A 42 -25.52 -19.28 -20.49
CA PHE A 42 -25.35 -17.94 -19.94
C PHE A 42 -23.88 -17.58 -19.71
N GLU A 43 -23.09 -18.51 -19.17
CA GLU A 43 -21.64 -18.30 -19.01
C GLU A 43 -20.94 -18.10 -20.35
N LYS A 44 -21.34 -18.86 -21.36
CA LYS A 44 -20.80 -18.72 -22.72
C LYS A 44 -21.12 -17.35 -23.32
N GLU A 45 -22.36 -16.89 -23.20
CA GLU A 45 -22.78 -15.55 -23.66
C GLU A 45 -22.01 -14.44 -22.92
N ARG A 46 -21.87 -14.57 -21.58
CA ARG A 46 -21.09 -13.63 -20.77
C ARG A 46 -19.63 -13.56 -21.24
N ASN A 47 -19.00 -14.71 -21.45
CA ASN A 47 -17.59 -14.76 -21.86
C ASN A 47 -17.41 -14.16 -23.27
N GLN A 48 -18.36 -14.39 -24.20
CA GLN A 48 -18.34 -13.76 -25.53
C GLN A 48 -18.41 -12.24 -25.45
N ILE A 49 -19.30 -11.69 -24.61
CA ILE A 49 -19.41 -10.23 -24.41
C ILE A 49 -18.12 -9.67 -23.81
N LEU A 50 -17.54 -10.35 -22.82
CA LEU A 50 -16.28 -9.93 -22.20
C LEU A 50 -15.12 -9.94 -23.21
N ASP A 51 -15.06 -10.95 -24.06
CA ASP A 51 -14.02 -11.02 -25.09
C ASP A 51 -14.21 -9.93 -26.15
N GLN A 52 -15.44 -9.65 -26.58
CA GLN A 52 -15.73 -8.52 -27.47
C GLN A 52 -15.29 -7.18 -26.84
N MET A 53 -15.63 -6.93 -25.58
CA MET A 53 -15.21 -5.72 -24.87
C MET A 53 -13.68 -5.61 -24.74
N ARG A 54 -12.97 -6.73 -24.50
CA ARG A 54 -11.50 -6.74 -24.46
C ARG A 54 -10.91 -6.36 -25.81
N VAL A 55 -11.42 -6.94 -26.89
CA VAL A 55 -10.97 -6.66 -28.26
C VAL A 55 -11.24 -5.22 -28.63
N GLU A 56 -12.44 -4.70 -28.34
CA GLU A 56 -12.79 -3.30 -28.61
C GLU A 56 -11.89 -2.34 -27.83
N LYS A 57 -11.69 -2.58 -26.53
CA LYS A 57 -10.80 -1.76 -25.69
C LYS A 57 -9.37 -1.76 -26.20
N GLN A 58 -8.85 -2.93 -26.58
CA GLN A 58 -7.50 -3.05 -27.12
C GLN A 58 -7.37 -2.31 -28.46
N THR A 59 -8.39 -2.45 -29.32
CA THR A 59 -8.44 -1.78 -30.62
C THR A 59 -8.47 -0.25 -30.48
N GLU A 60 -9.29 0.27 -29.56
CA GLU A 60 -9.36 1.72 -29.29
C GLU A 60 -8.06 2.25 -28.67
N PHE A 61 -7.43 1.47 -27.78
CA PHE A 61 -6.11 1.80 -27.25
C PHE A 61 -5.05 1.87 -28.35
N GLU A 62 -5.00 0.88 -29.24
CA GLU A 62 -4.04 0.82 -30.35
C GLU A 62 -4.25 1.97 -31.34
N LYS A 63 -5.50 2.30 -31.70
CA LYS A 63 -5.83 3.48 -32.50
C LYS A 63 -5.32 4.76 -31.85
N GLY A 64 -5.58 4.92 -30.55
CA GLY A 64 -5.09 6.05 -29.77
C GLY A 64 -3.57 6.12 -29.74
N TYR A 65 -2.91 4.99 -29.49
CA TYR A 65 -1.46 4.88 -29.43
C TYR A 65 -0.80 5.19 -30.78
N ILE A 66 -1.26 4.59 -31.88
CA ILE A 66 -0.71 4.85 -33.22
C ILE A 66 -0.93 6.33 -33.61
N SER A 67 -2.14 6.86 -33.38
CA SER A 67 -2.44 8.26 -33.69
C SER A 67 -1.61 9.26 -32.87
N GLY A 68 -1.25 8.90 -31.63
CA GLY A 68 -0.39 9.69 -30.75
C GLY A 68 1.09 9.54 -31.12
N ALA A 69 1.58 8.31 -31.21
CA ALA A 69 2.98 7.97 -31.46
C ALA A 69 3.51 8.56 -32.78
N GLU A 70 2.68 8.65 -33.83
CA GLU A 70 3.07 9.28 -35.10
C GLU A 70 3.05 10.82 -35.08
N LYS A 71 2.34 11.44 -34.13
CA LYS A 71 2.09 12.91 -34.12
C LYS A 71 2.77 13.66 -32.99
N SER A 72 3.20 12.97 -31.94
CA SER A 72 3.71 13.61 -30.72
C SER A 72 5.16 13.26 -30.43
N ASP A 73 6.02 14.26 -30.57
CA ASP A 73 7.39 14.23 -30.07
C ASP A 73 7.38 14.45 -28.55
N PHE A 74 6.91 13.44 -27.81
CA PHE A 74 7.04 13.41 -26.35
C PHE A 74 8.45 13.00 -25.98
N ILE A 75 9.18 13.90 -25.33
CA ILE A 75 10.53 13.63 -24.84
C ILE A 75 10.52 13.82 -23.32
N ILE A 76 10.94 12.79 -22.59
CA ILE A 76 11.13 12.89 -21.13
C ILE A 76 12.61 13.17 -20.89
N HIS A 77 12.92 14.34 -20.33
CA HIS A 77 14.25 14.62 -19.83
C HIS A 77 14.35 14.20 -18.37
N VAL A 78 15.48 13.56 -18.03
CA VAL A 78 15.80 13.13 -16.67
C VAL A 78 17.08 13.84 -16.24
N GLU A 79 16.99 14.64 -15.19
CA GLU A 79 18.11 15.41 -14.65
C GLU A 79 18.39 15.02 -13.19
N PRO A 80 19.66 15.03 -12.74
CA PRO A 80 19.98 14.81 -11.34
C PRO A 80 19.43 15.95 -10.47
N TYR A 81 18.81 15.57 -9.35
CA TYR A 81 18.26 16.49 -8.36
C TYR A 81 19.08 16.45 -7.08
N LYS A 82 19.41 17.63 -6.54
CA LYS A 82 19.93 17.77 -5.18
C LYS A 82 19.22 18.91 -4.46
N ASN A 83 18.81 18.66 -3.23
CA ASN A 83 18.27 19.70 -2.35
C ASN A 83 18.96 19.66 -0.98
N LEU A 84 19.25 20.85 -0.47
CA LEU A 84 19.92 21.05 0.82
C LEU A 84 18.97 21.83 1.72
N ASN A 85 18.20 21.12 2.53
CA ASN A 85 17.30 21.72 3.50
C ASN A 85 17.94 21.70 4.89
N GLY A 86 18.45 22.85 5.33
CA GLY A 86 19.05 23.00 6.66
C GLY A 86 18.17 23.84 7.58
N LYS A 87 17.82 23.31 8.75
CA LYS A 87 17.31 24.12 9.87
C LYS A 87 18.45 24.32 10.86
N LYS A 88 18.94 25.56 10.95
CA LYS A 88 19.86 26.00 12.00
C LYS A 88 19.06 26.28 13.27
N GLY A 89 19.04 25.33 14.20
CA GLY A 89 18.49 25.52 15.53
C GLY A 89 19.58 25.83 16.56
N TYR A 90 19.22 26.45 17.68
CA TYR A 90 20.17 26.79 18.75
C TYR A 90 20.94 25.58 19.32
N PHE A 91 20.29 24.41 19.39
CA PHE A 91 20.86 23.20 20.00
C PHE A 91 21.19 22.09 19.00
N GLN A 92 20.63 22.13 17.79
CA GLN A 92 20.80 21.10 16.79
C GLN A 92 20.83 21.71 15.40
N ASN A 93 21.93 21.48 14.69
CA ASN A 93 21.98 21.71 13.26
C ASN A 93 21.49 20.43 12.60
N SER A 94 20.30 20.49 12.01
CA SER A 94 19.78 19.41 11.17
C SER A 94 19.92 19.85 9.72
N GLN A 95 20.80 19.18 8.99
CA GLN A 95 20.95 19.32 7.55
C GLN A 95 20.38 18.06 6.90
N VAL A 96 19.36 18.25 6.08
CA VAL A 96 18.76 17.19 5.27
C VAL A 96 19.25 17.40 3.84
N VAL A 97 20.00 16.43 3.33
CA VAL A 97 20.42 16.36 1.94
C VAL A 97 19.48 15.37 1.25
N GLU A 98 18.74 15.86 0.25
CA GLU A 98 17.87 15.01 -0.58
C GLU A 98 18.52 14.87 -1.97
N ILE A 99 18.72 13.65 -2.42
CA ILE A 99 19.35 13.31 -3.70
C ILE A 99 18.33 12.51 -4.51
N GLY A 100 18.19 12.81 -5.80
CA GLY A 100 17.21 12.15 -6.65
C GLY A 100 17.29 12.51 -8.11
N TYR A 101 16.16 12.40 -8.80
CA TYR A 101 16.00 12.74 -10.22
C TYR A 101 14.78 13.64 -10.43
N VAL A 102 14.86 14.55 -11.39
CA VAL A 102 13.74 15.34 -11.91
C VAL A 102 13.35 14.82 -13.28
N TYR A 103 12.09 14.46 -13.45
CA TYR A 103 11.50 14.11 -14.74
C TYR A 103 10.72 15.30 -15.27
N ARG A 104 10.97 15.68 -16.53
CA ARG A 104 10.20 16.74 -17.20
C ARG A 104 9.75 16.26 -18.58
N LEU A 105 8.44 16.35 -18.82
CA LEU A 105 7.85 16.04 -20.11
C LEU A 105 7.93 17.25 -21.03
N PHE A 106 8.50 17.05 -22.21
CA PHE A 106 8.52 17.99 -23.31
C PHE A 106 7.64 17.48 -24.45
N VAL A 107 6.88 18.40 -25.05
CA VAL A 107 6.12 18.17 -26.28
C VAL A 107 6.67 19.12 -27.33
N LYS A 108 7.32 18.59 -28.38
CA LYS A 108 7.95 19.42 -29.42
C LYS A 108 8.88 20.50 -28.85
N GLY A 109 9.63 20.16 -27.80
CA GLY A 109 10.55 21.07 -27.10
C GLY A 109 9.91 22.01 -26.08
N VAL A 110 8.58 21.97 -25.87
CA VAL A 110 7.87 22.78 -24.86
C VAL A 110 7.62 21.97 -23.59
N PRO A 111 8.05 22.42 -22.40
CA PRO A 111 7.75 21.73 -21.14
C PRO A 111 6.24 21.80 -20.89
N SER A 112 5.60 20.63 -20.84
CA SER A 112 4.12 20.54 -20.87
C SER A 112 3.51 20.16 -19.54
N LEU A 113 4.30 19.63 -18.60
CA LEU A 113 3.89 19.27 -17.26
C LEU A 113 4.88 19.80 -16.24
N ASP A 114 4.39 19.99 -15.02
CA ASP A 114 5.26 20.31 -13.89
C ASP A 114 6.29 19.19 -13.67
N PRO A 115 7.55 19.56 -13.38
CA PRO A 115 8.61 18.58 -13.16
C PRO A 115 8.28 17.68 -11.97
N HIS A 116 8.36 16.37 -12.18
CA HIS A 116 8.20 15.39 -11.11
C HIS A 116 9.55 15.10 -10.46
N ILE A 117 9.66 15.33 -9.16
CA ILE A 117 10.88 15.08 -8.39
C ILE A 117 10.75 13.74 -7.66
N GLN A 118 11.64 12.80 -7.98
CA GLN A 118 11.77 11.52 -7.29
C GLN A 118 13.02 11.54 -6.43
N ILE A 119 12.84 11.52 -5.10
CA ILE A 119 13.95 11.45 -4.14
C ILE A 119 14.36 9.99 -3.97
N VAL A 120 15.61 9.67 -4.28
CA VAL A 120 16.21 8.35 -4.13
C VAL A 120 16.79 8.19 -2.73
N GLU A 121 17.43 9.24 -2.22
CA GLU A 121 18.13 9.17 -0.94
C GLU A 121 17.89 10.45 -0.12
N ARG A 122 17.72 10.26 1.19
CA ARG A 122 17.64 11.33 2.18
C ARG A 122 18.67 11.11 3.26
N ILE A 123 19.73 11.92 3.25
CA ILE A 123 20.78 11.88 4.26
C ILE A 123 20.46 12.96 5.30
N LYS A 124 20.18 12.54 6.54
CA LYS A 124 19.99 13.45 7.67
C LYS A 124 21.30 13.57 8.45
N LEU A 125 21.98 14.69 8.30
CA LEU A 125 23.13 15.06 9.12
C LEU A 125 22.62 15.87 10.32
N SER A 126 22.53 15.21 11.47
CA SER A 126 22.31 15.87 12.75
C SER A 126 23.63 16.01 13.48
N GLU A 127 24.24 17.18 13.37
CA GLU A 127 25.42 17.55 14.15
C GLU A 127 24.96 18.36 15.37
N LEU A 128 25.27 17.80 16.53
CA LEU A 128 25.04 18.44 17.81
C LEU A 128 26.26 19.33 18.06
N ASN A 129 26.04 20.64 18.23
CA ASN A 129 27.13 21.59 18.42
C ASN A 129 27.67 21.44 19.85
N GLU A 130 28.77 20.69 20.01
CA GLU A 130 29.41 20.41 21.31
C GLU A 130 29.69 21.70 22.09
N GLN A 131 30.10 22.77 21.39
CA GLN A 131 30.38 24.08 21.98
C GLN A 131 29.14 24.74 22.60
N ASN A 132 27.95 24.50 22.03
CA ASN A 132 26.69 25.03 22.55
C ASN A 132 26.15 24.20 23.73
N VAL A 133 26.41 22.88 23.75
CA VAL A 133 26.10 22.03 24.91
C VAL A 133 26.95 22.43 26.10
N ASP A 134 28.25 22.63 25.88
CA ASP A 134 29.17 23.08 26.92
C ASP A 134 28.79 24.48 27.43
N SER A 135 28.36 25.39 26.53
CA SER A 135 27.85 26.70 26.94
C SER A 135 26.56 26.61 27.76
N ALA A 136 25.64 25.70 27.42
CA ALA A 136 24.41 25.48 28.17
C ALA A 136 24.69 24.86 29.55
N LEU A 137 25.63 23.91 29.64
CA LEU A 137 26.09 23.34 30.91
C LEU A 137 26.74 24.39 31.80
N GLY A 138 27.62 25.24 31.25
CA GLY A 138 28.27 26.32 32.01
C GLY A 138 27.29 27.37 32.54
N LYS A 139 26.22 27.68 31.78
CA LYS A 139 25.15 28.57 32.26
C LYS A 139 24.32 27.93 33.37
N LEU A 140 24.10 26.62 33.29
CA LEU A 140 23.36 25.86 34.30
C LEU A 140 24.15 25.78 35.63
N GLU A 141 25.46 25.62 35.54
CA GLU A 141 26.40 25.66 36.67
C GLU A 141 26.41 27.05 37.34
N MET A 142 26.48 28.12 36.56
CA MET A 142 26.35 29.51 37.07
C MET A 142 25.01 29.81 37.77
N ILE A 143 23.91 29.18 37.34
CA ILE A 143 22.60 29.35 37.97
C ILE A 143 22.53 28.56 39.27
N LEU A 144 23.08 27.33 39.29
CA LEU A 144 23.15 26.49 40.49
C LEU A 144 23.97 27.14 41.61
N ASP A 145 25.10 27.76 41.28
CA ASP A 145 25.93 28.50 42.26
C ASP A 145 25.23 29.72 42.86
N LYS A 146 24.20 30.24 42.18
CA LYS A 146 23.42 31.39 42.62
C LYS A 146 22.15 31.03 43.40
N ILE A 147 21.81 29.75 43.55
CA ILE A 147 20.66 29.31 44.34
C ILE A 147 21.12 29.05 45.77
N PRO A 148 20.79 29.92 46.76
CA PRO A 148 21.19 29.72 48.15
C PRO A 148 20.21 28.73 48.79
N SER A 149 20.43 27.42 48.58
CA SER A 149 19.62 26.40 49.26
C SER A 149 20.48 25.25 49.77
N PRO A 150 20.57 25.04 51.11
CA PRO A 150 21.26 23.89 51.71
C PRO A 150 20.55 22.55 51.45
N HIS A 151 19.42 22.53 50.74
CA HIS A 151 18.59 21.35 50.49
C HIS A 151 18.67 20.81 49.06
N LEU A 152 19.35 21.49 48.13
CA LEU A 152 19.57 20.99 46.77
C LEU A 152 20.85 20.13 46.72
N LYS A 153 20.69 18.83 46.99
CA LYS A 153 21.74 17.84 46.69
C LYS A 153 21.54 17.34 45.26
N LEU A 154 22.41 17.75 44.35
CA LEU A 154 22.49 17.15 43.01
C LEU A 154 22.82 15.67 43.15
N ALA A 155 21.98 14.79 42.60
CA ALA A 155 22.13 13.33 42.67
C ALA A 155 23.27 12.78 41.79
N GLY A 156 24.27 13.60 41.44
CA GLY A 156 25.40 13.24 40.60
C GLY A 156 26.17 14.46 40.08
N ASN A 157 27.35 14.20 39.49
CA ASN A 157 28.19 15.22 38.87
C ASN A 157 27.61 15.66 37.52
N LEU A 158 27.37 16.96 37.35
CA LEU A 158 26.80 17.56 36.14
C LEU A 158 27.63 17.26 34.88
N LYS A 159 28.94 17.10 35.05
CA LYS A 159 29.88 16.72 33.99
C LYS A 159 29.64 15.28 33.50
N ASP A 160 29.22 14.39 34.39
CA ASP A 160 28.91 13.00 34.05
C ASP A 160 27.55 12.89 33.34
N PHE A 161 26.60 13.76 33.69
CA PHE A 161 25.32 13.91 32.96
C PHE A 161 25.55 14.41 31.53
N GLY A 162 26.34 15.48 31.35
CA GLY A 162 26.69 16.00 30.02
C GLY A 162 27.41 14.96 29.15
N LYS A 163 28.39 14.25 29.72
CA LYS A 163 29.05 13.13 29.05
C LYS A 163 28.10 11.97 28.72
N GLY A 164 27.11 11.70 29.57
CA GLY A 164 26.08 10.68 29.34
C GLY A 164 25.18 10.97 28.13
N LEU A 165 24.79 12.24 27.94
CA LEU A 165 24.03 12.67 26.76
C LEU A 165 24.83 12.50 25.47
N LEU A 166 26.11 12.88 25.48
CA LEU A 166 27.00 12.73 24.33
C LEU A 166 27.31 11.25 24.02
N LYS A 167 27.47 10.41 25.04
CA LYS A 167 27.79 8.98 24.89
C LYS A 167 26.61 8.18 24.35
N ASN A 168 25.40 8.37 24.88
CA ASN A 168 24.21 7.62 24.44
C ASN A 168 23.80 7.92 22.99
N MET A 169 24.14 9.11 22.48
CA MET A 169 23.92 9.49 21.07
C MET A 169 24.99 8.91 20.13
N LYS A 170 26.25 8.75 20.56
CA LYS A 170 27.29 8.05 19.76
C LYS A 170 26.99 6.56 19.63
N THR A 171 26.47 5.92 20.68
CA THR A 171 26.08 4.50 20.63
C THR A 171 24.91 4.26 19.68
N LYS A 172 23.93 5.18 19.62
CA LYS A 172 22.80 5.12 18.68
C LYS A 172 23.17 5.38 17.19
N ARG A 173 24.43 5.69 16.89
CA ARG A 173 24.96 5.79 15.51
C ARG A 173 25.63 4.50 15.02
N LEU A 174 25.85 3.51 15.90
CA LEU A 174 26.56 2.25 15.61
C LEU A 174 25.63 1.01 15.62
N GLU A 175 24.34 1.20 15.92
CA GLU A 175 23.24 0.26 15.67
C GLU A 175 22.43 0.73 14.46
#